data_AF-T1ATD2-F1
#
_entry.id   AF-T1ATD2-F1
#
_cell.length_a   1.000
_cell.length_b   1.000
_cell.length_c   1.000
_cell.angle_alpha   90.00
_cell.angle_beta   90.00
_cell.angle_gamma   90.00
#
_symmetry.space_group_name_H-M   'P 1'
#
loop_
_entity.id
_entity.type
_entity.pdbx_description
1 polymer ?
#
loop_
_entity_poly.entity_id
_entity_poly.type
_entity_poly.pdbx_seq_one_letter_code
_entity_poly.pdbx_strand_id
1 'polypeptide(L)'
;FWATQGRPDVLVMSFHGVPQFTLHKGDPYYCECLKTGRLLAQALGLEPHQYRISFQSLFGRTEWVKPYTAPLVEQLARTGVRHVQVLCPGFPADCLETLEEIGMEVKATFLNHGGEVYHYIPALNDDPTWLDSLTRIALDNLGGWLPAPLPTAEEQAAQKNRALEQGAPQ
;
A
#
# COMPACT_ATOMS: atom_id res chain seq x y z
N PHE A 1 12.14 -3.41 -6.58
CA PHE A 1 11.03 -4.29 -7.01
C PHE A 1 11.00 -4.52 -8.52
N TRP A 2 10.74 -3.51 -9.37
CA TRP A 2 10.69 -3.73 -10.84
C TRP A 2 11.98 -4.26 -11.47
N ALA A 3 13.14 -3.97 -10.88
CA ALA A 3 14.41 -4.55 -11.33
C ALA A 3 14.45 -6.09 -11.23
N THR A 4 13.67 -6.68 -10.32
CA THR A 4 13.64 -8.14 -10.09
C THR A 4 12.38 -8.80 -10.65
N GLN A 5 11.22 -8.15 -10.54
CA GLN A 5 9.92 -8.70 -10.97
C GLN A 5 9.47 -8.19 -12.36
N GLY A 6 10.25 -7.34 -13.01
CA GLY A 6 9.83 -6.63 -14.21
C GLY A 6 8.79 -5.55 -13.93
N ARG A 7 8.46 -4.76 -14.95
CA ARG A 7 7.43 -3.72 -14.89
C ARG A 7 6.07 -4.31 -15.27
N PRO A 8 4.99 -4.00 -14.54
CA PRO A 8 3.65 -4.49 -14.87
C PRO A 8 3.06 -3.73 -16.06
N ASP A 9 2.05 -4.34 -16.70
CA ASP A 9 1.17 -3.64 -17.62
C ASP A 9 0.34 -2.59 -16.85
N VAL A 10 -0.14 -2.96 -15.66
CA VAL A 10 -0.91 -2.08 -14.75
C VAL A 10 -0.48 -2.26 -13.30
N LEU A 11 -0.19 -1.15 -12.62
CA LEU A 11 -0.01 -1.08 -11.17
C LEU A 11 -1.35 -0.79 -10.49
N VAL A 12 -1.82 -1.68 -9.62
CA VAL A 12 -3.06 -1.49 -8.85
C VAL A 12 -2.72 -1.02 -7.44
N MET A 13 -3.24 0.14 -7.05
CA MET A 13 -3.11 0.70 -5.70
C MET A 13 -4.42 0.45 -4.96
N SER A 14 -4.43 -0.56 -4.10
CA SER A 14 -5.62 -1.00 -3.37
C SER A 14 -5.67 -0.40 -1.97
N PHE A 15 -6.75 0.28 -1.62
CA PHE A 15 -6.97 0.88 -0.30
C PHE A 15 -8.11 0.15 0.42
N HIS A 16 -8.12 0.13 1.75
CA HIS A 16 -9.27 -0.43 2.46
C HIS A 16 -10.54 0.37 2.08
N GLY A 17 -11.64 -0.31 1.78
CA GLY A 17 -12.89 0.34 1.44
C GLY A 17 -13.53 1.03 2.65
N VAL A 18 -14.41 1.99 2.39
CA VAL A 18 -15.32 2.53 3.41
C VAL A 18 -16.74 2.60 2.83
N PRO A 19 -17.78 2.51 3.66
CA PRO A 19 -19.15 2.71 3.19
C PRO A 19 -19.30 4.08 2.52
N GLN A 20 -19.95 4.13 1.36
CA GLN A 20 -20.03 5.34 0.54
C GLN A 20 -20.67 6.53 1.28
N PHE A 21 -21.59 6.27 2.21
CA PHE A 21 -22.22 7.34 2.98
C PHE A 21 -21.21 8.12 3.86
N THR A 22 -20.06 7.53 4.23
CA THR A 22 -19.03 8.20 5.06
C THR A 22 -18.43 9.39 4.30
N LEU A 23 -18.12 9.21 3.01
CA LEU A 23 -17.71 10.28 2.10
C LEU A 23 -18.76 11.40 2.04
N HIS A 24 -20.04 11.03 1.90
CA HIS A 24 -21.14 12.02 1.87
C HIS A 24 -21.33 12.75 3.20
N LYS A 25 -20.86 12.18 4.31
CA LYS A 25 -20.83 12.82 5.63
C LYS A 25 -19.57 13.66 5.87
N GLY A 26 -18.67 13.73 4.90
CA GLY A 26 -17.46 14.56 4.96
C GLY A 26 -16.20 13.84 5.45
N ASP A 27 -16.21 12.51 5.48
CA ASP A 27 -14.98 11.75 5.75
C ASP A 27 -13.95 12.00 4.63
N PRO A 28 -12.72 12.45 4.95
CA PRO A 28 -11.71 12.81 3.95
C PRO A 28 -11.02 11.59 3.33
N TYR A 29 -11.14 10.40 3.92
CA TYR A 29 -10.32 9.22 3.61
C TYR A 29 -10.30 8.88 2.12
N TYR A 30 -11.48 8.82 1.48
CA TYR A 30 -11.57 8.51 0.05
C TYR A 30 -10.77 9.51 -0.81
N CYS A 31 -10.88 10.80 -0.52
CA CYS A 31 -10.16 11.86 -1.23
C CYS A 31 -8.64 11.78 -0.99
N GLU A 32 -8.23 11.44 0.24
CA GLU A 32 -6.82 11.24 0.58
C GLU A 32 -6.23 10.02 -0.11
N CYS A 33 -6.95 8.90 -0.19
CA CYS A 33 -6.55 7.72 -0.96
C CYS A 33 -6.31 8.07 -2.44
N LEU A 34 -7.24 8.81 -3.06
CA LEU A 34 -7.07 9.27 -4.44
C LEU A 34 -5.86 10.20 -4.61
N LYS A 35 -5.64 11.10 -3.65
CA LYS A 35 -4.50 12.03 -3.66
C LYS A 35 -3.18 11.27 -3.53
N THR A 36 -3.08 10.34 -2.59
CA THR A 36 -1.90 9.49 -2.38
C THR A 36 -1.60 8.66 -3.63
N GLY A 37 -2.61 7.99 -4.20
CA GLY A 37 -2.43 7.19 -5.41
C GLY A 37 -1.95 8.03 -6.61
N ARG A 38 -2.51 9.24 -6.80
CA ARG A 38 -2.07 10.17 -7.85
C ARG A 38 -0.63 10.64 -7.64
N LEU A 39 -0.25 11.04 -6.42
CA LEU A 39 1.09 11.51 -6.12
C LEU A 39 2.13 10.40 -6.26
N LEU A 40 1.78 9.17 -5.87
CA LEU A 40 2.62 8.00 -6.07
C LEU A 40 2.82 7.70 -7.56
N ALA A 41 1.75 7.70 -8.36
CA ALA A 41 1.85 7.52 -9.81
C ALA A 41 2.75 8.57 -10.46
N GLN A 42 2.62 9.84 -10.05
CA GLN A 42 3.46 10.93 -10.52
C GLN A 42 4.94 10.71 -10.15
N ALA A 43 5.23 10.34 -8.89
CA ALA A 43 6.58 10.06 -8.43
C ALA A 43 7.24 8.89 -9.19
N LEU A 44 6.45 7.90 -9.62
CA LEU A 44 6.89 6.75 -10.40
C LEU A 44 6.93 7.01 -11.92
N GLY A 45 6.53 8.21 -12.38
CA GLY A 45 6.45 8.55 -13.80
C GLY A 45 5.49 7.65 -14.57
N LEU A 46 4.33 7.34 -13.98
CA LEU A 46 3.30 6.49 -14.59
C LEU A 46 2.27 7.33 -15.34
N GLU A 47 1.94 6.89 -16.56
CA GLU A 47 0.85 7.43 -17.35
C GLU A 47 -0.52 6.96 -16.79
N PRO A 48 -1.63 7.69 -17.04
CA PRO A 48 -2.95 7.37 -16.49
C PRO A 48 -3.45 5.95 -16.78
N HIS A 49 -3.02 5.35 -17.90
CA HIS A 49 -3.42 4.00 -18.27
C HIS A 49 -2.62 2.91 -17.54
N GLN A 50 -1.46 3.24 -16.98
CA GLN A 50 -0.52 2.30 -16.33
C GLN A 50 -0.82 2.04 -14.85
N TYR A 51 -1.80 2.73 -14.26
CA TYR A 51 -2.19 2.48 -12.88
C TYR A 51 -3.70 2.56 -12.66
N ARG A 52 -4.16 1.92 -11.60
CA ARG A 52 -5.54 2.02 -11.11
C ARG A 52 -5.54 2.19 -9.61
N ILE A 53 -6.51 2.94 -9.10
CA ILE A 53 -6.80 3.04 -7.68
C ILE A 53 -8.10 2.29 -7.42
N SER A 54 -8.12 1.42 -6.42
CA SER A 54 -9.27 0.59 -6.07
C SER A 54 -9.40 0.39 -4.57
N PHE A 55 -10.51 -0.24 -4.17
CA PHE A 55 -10.88 -0.43 -2.77
C PHE A 55 -11.19 -1.89 -2.46
N GLN A 56 -10.60 -2.41 -1.39
CA GLN A 56 -10.68 -3.80 -0.92
C GLN A 56 -11.50 -3.94 0.38
N SER A 57 -11.65 -5.16 0.89
CA SER A 57 -12.20 -5.45 2.23
C SER A 57 -13.62 -4.92 2.44
N LEU A 58 -14.52 -5.27 1.51
CA LEU A 58 -15.93 -4.89 1.57
C LEU A 58 -16.68 -5.73 2.62
N PHE A 59 -17.48 -5.08 3.46
CA PHE A 59 -18.26 -5.76 4.49
C PHE A 59 -19.75 -5.39 4.46
N GLY A 60 -20.62 -6.39 4.61
CA GLY A 60 -22.07 -6.18 4.66
C GLY A 60 -22.71 -5.82 3.33
N ARG A 61 -23.91 -5.24 3.38
CA ARG A 61 -24.79 -5.02 2.20
C ARG A 61 -24.89 -3.56 1.75
N THR A 62 -24.25 -2.64 2.46
CA THR A 62 -24.25 -1.22 2.12
C THR A 62 -23.48 -0.97 0.83
N GLU A 63 -23.69 0.18 0.20
CA GLU A 63 -22.82 0.61 -0.89
C GLU A 63 -21.48 1.13 -0.35
N TRP A 64 -20.38 0.77 -1.00
CA TRP A 64 -19.02 1.14 -0.65
C TRP A 64 -18.39 1.96 -1.77
N VAL A 65 -17.33 2.69 -1.43
CA VAL A 65 -16.55 3.43 -2.43
C VAL A 65 -15.96 2.50 -3.49
N LYS A 66 -16.02 2.96 -4.74
CA LYS A 66 -15.64 2.20 -5.95
C LYS A 66 -14.41 2.84 -6.61
N PRO A 67 -13.65 2.11 -7.45
CA PRO A 67 -13.89 0.73 -7.90
C PRO A 67 -13.42 -0.33 -6.90
N TYR A 68 -14.04 -1.51 -6.91
CA TYR A 68 -13.66 -2.63 -6.04
C TYR A 68 -12.47 -3.40 -6.61
N THR A 69 -11.52 -3.80 -5.77
CA THR A 69 -10.25 -4.41 -6.22
C THR A 69 -10.46 -5.75 -6.94
N ALA A 70 -11.21 -6.70 -6.38
CA ALA A 70 -11.44 -8.00 -7.02
C ALA A 70 -12.14 -7.89 -8.39
N PRO A 71 -13.28 -7.18 -8.54
CA PRO A 71 -13.89 -6.95 -9.86
C PRO A 71 -12.99 -6.19 -10.84
N LEU A 72 -12.17 -5.26 -10.36
CA LEU A 72 -11.24 -4.53 -11.22
C LEU A 72 -10.18 -5.47 -11.81
N VAL A 73 -9.52 -6.30 -11.01
CA VAL A 73 -8.49 -7.20 -11.54
C VAL A 73 -9.06 -8.25 -12.47
N GLU A 74 -10.26 -8.75 -12.18
CA GLU A 74 -11.01 -9.62 -13.10
C GLU A 74 -11.24 -8.93 -14.45
N GLN A 75 -11.72 -7.68 -14.43
CA GLN A 75 -11.93 -6.90 -15.64
C GLN A 75 -10.61 -6.70 -16.41
N LEU A 76 -9.53 -6.33 -15.72
CA LEU A 76 -8.22 -6.13 -16.34
C LEU A 76 -7.77 -7.41 -17.08
N ALA A 77 -7.84 -8.56 -16.41
CA ALA A 77 -7.50 -9.86 -17.01
C ALA A 77 -8.34 -10.14 -18.27
N ARG A 78 -9.67 -9.99 -18.18
CA ARG A 78 -10.59 -10.20 -19.32
C ARG A 78 -10.35 -9.25 -20.48
N THR A 79 -9.80 -8.07 -20.22
CA THR A 79 -9.46 -7.07 -21.25
C THR A 79 -8.05 -7.22 -21.82
N GLY A 80 -7.34 -8.29 -21.48
CA GLY A 80 -6.03 -8.62 -22.05
C GLY A 80 -4.82 -8.06 -21.29
N VAL A 81 -5.01 -7.53 -20.08
CA VAL A 81 -3.89 -7.21 -19.19
C VAL A 81 -3.31 -8.52 -18.67
N ARG A 82 -2.01 -8.75 -18.90
CA ARG A 82 -1.37 -10.03 -18.59
C ARG A 82 -0.54 -9.96 -17.32
N HIS A 83 0.05 -8.81 -17.02
CA HIS A 83 0.89 -8.61 -15.85
C HIS A 83 0.37 -7.46 -14.97
N VAL A 84 -0.05 -7.77 -13.75
CA VAL A 84 -0.36 -6.77 -12.72
C VAL A 84 0.56 -6.86 -11.51
N GLN A 85 0.82 -5.72 -10.91
CA GLN A 85 1.38 -5.65 -9.57
C GLN A 85 0.43 -4.88 -8.67
N VAL A 86 0.24 -5.34 -7.44
CA VAL A 86 -0.70 -4.74 -6.48
C VAL A 86 0.03 -4.33 -5.23
N LEU A 87 -0.23 -3.11 -4.74
CA LEU A 87 0.25 -2.62 -3.45
C LEU A 87 -0.89 -2.02 -2.63
N CYS A 88 -0.67 -1.87 -1.33
CA CYS A 88 -1.67 -1.39 -0.38
C CYS A 88 -1.20 -0.13 0.37
N PRO A 89 -1.25 1.07 -0.24
CA PRO A 89 -0.64 2.27 0.36
C PRO A 89 -1.31 2.75 1.66
N GLY A 90 -2.50 2.23 1.98
CA GLY A 90 -3.19 2.50 3.23
C GLY A 90 -2.66 1.72 4.44
N PHE A 91 -1.77 0.74 4.23
CA PHE A 91 -1.21 -0.10 5.28
C PHE A 91 0.32 0.02 5.31
N PRO A 92 0.92 0.56 6.40
CA PRO A 92 2.37 0.64 6.51
C PRO A 92 3.01 -0.71 6.83
N ALA A 93 2.25 -1.68 7.36
CA ALA A 93 2.72 -3.02 7.69
C ALA A 93 1.74 -4.07 7.14
N ASP A 94 2.26 -5.26 6.85
CA ASP A 94 1.46 -6.37 6.35
C ASP A 94 0.47 -6.88 7.40
N CYS A 95 -0.75 -7.19 6.95
CA CYS A 95 -1.85 -7.68 7.76
C CYS A 95 -2.66 -8.73 6.99
N LEU A 96 -3.77 -9.18 7.56
CA LEU A 96 -4.63 -10.20 6.95
C LEU A 96 -5.12 -9.75 5.56
N GLU A 97 -5.56 -8.49 5.49
CA GLU A 97 -6.09 -7.86 4.28
C GLU A 97 -5.02 -7.72 3.18
N THR A 98 -3.74 -7.65 3.52
CA THR A 98 -2.68 -7.59 2.50
C THR A 98 -2.20 -8.98 2.09
N LEU A 99 -1.92 -9.86 3.05
CA LEU A 99 -1.32 -11.16 2.76
C LEU A 99 -2.32 -12.16 2.20
N GLU A 100 -3.53 -12.23 2.77
CA GLU A 100 -4.55 -13.19 2.37
C GLU A 100 -5.42 -12.63 1.25
N GLU A 101 -6.12 -11.52 1.48
CA GLU A 101 -7.04 -10.96 0.48
C GLU A 101 -6.27 -10.54 -0.79
N ILE A 102 -5.23 -9.70 -0.66
CA ILE A 102 -4.48 -9.21 -1.84
C ILE A 102 -3.45 -10.21 -2.33
N GLY A 103 -2.72 -10.87 -1.44
CA GLY A 103 -1.67 -11.83 -1.80
C GLY A 103 -2.20 -13.14 -2.37
N MET A 104 -3.41 -13.57 -2.00
CA MET A 104 -3.97 -14.88 -2.37
C MET A 104 -5.29 -14.75 -3.15
N GLU A 105 -6.33 -14.10 -2.60
CA GLU A 105 -7.67 -14.12 -3.20
C GLU A 105 -7.75 -13.29 -4.50
N VAL A 106 -7.28 -12.05 -4.45
CA VAL A 106 -7.23 -11.15 -5.62
C VAL A 106 -6.25 -11.69 -6.67
N LYS A 107 -5.14 -12.29 -6.23
CA LYS A 107 -4.21 -13.01 -7.10
C LYS A 107 -4.92 -14.14 -7.86
N ALA A 108 -5.62 -15.01 -7.14
CA ALA A 108 -6.37 -16.11 -7.74
C ALA A 108 -7.43 -15.58 -8.72
N THR A 109 -8.12 -14.49 -8.37
CA THR A 109 -9.11 -13.85 -9.24
C THR A 109 -8.49 -13.41 -10.56
N PHE A 110 -7.35 -12.71 -10.54
CA PHE A 110 -6.68 -12.25 -11.76
C PHE A 110 -6.23 -13.42 -12.66
N LEU A 111 -5.56 -14.41 -12.08
CA LEU A 111 -5.02 -15.56 -12.81
C LEU A 111 -6.12 -16.45 -13.40
N ASN A 112 -7.23 -16.65 -12.67
CA ASN A 112 -8.36 -17.46 -13.15
C ASN A 112 -9.14 -16.82 -14.29
N HIS A 113 -8.95 -15.53 -14.55
CA HIS A 113 -9.67 -14.77 -15.59
C HIS A 113 -8.81 -14.37 -16.79
N GLY A 114 -7.65 -15.01 -16.97
CA GLY A 114 -6.78 -14.84 -18.13
C GLY A 114 -5.54 -13.98 -17.90
N GLY A 115 -5.33 -13.51 -16.68
CA GLY A 115 -4.06 -12.90 -16.28
C GLY A 115 -2.93 -13.93 -16.21
N GLU A 116 -1.69 -13.52 -16.46
CA GLU A 116 -0.53 -14.42 -16.51
C GLU A 116 0.42 -14.22 -15.33
N VAL A 117 0.69 -12.96 -14.97
CA VAL A 117 1.67 -12.58 -13.94
C VAL A 117 1.04 -11.66 -12.91
N TYR A 118 1.16 -12.05 -11.65
CA TYR A 118 0.67 -11.27 -10.51
C TYR A 118 1.73 -11.22 -9.42
N HIS A 119 2.08 -10.01 -8.99
CA HIS A 119 2.85 -9.83 -7.76
C HIS A 119 2.18 -8.87 -6.79
N TYR A 120 2.08 -9.31 -5.54
CA TYR A 120 1.87 -8.41 -4.42
C TYR A 120 3.21 -7.72 -4.07
N ILE A 121 3.18 -6.41 -3.87
CA ILE A 121 4.29 -5.61 -3.36
C ILE A 121 4.08 -5.49 -1.85
N PRO A 122 4.99 -6.04 -1.01
CA PRO A 122 4.89 -5.97 0.44
C PRO A 122 4.70 -4.54 0.96
N ALA A 123 4.06 -4.44 2.12
CA ALA A 123 3.99 -3.17 2.84
C ALA A 123 5.39 -2.70 3.25
N LEU A 124 5.49 -1.46 3.76
CA LEU A 124 6.77 -0.88 4.16
C LEU A 124 7.42 -1.67 5.30
N ASN A 125 6.62 -2.26 6.20
CA ASN A 125 7.07 -3.08 7.32
C ASN A 125 8.17 -2.36 8.12
N ASP A 126 9.36 -2.96 8.18
CA ASP A 126 10.55 -2.47 8.88
C ASP A 126 11.56 -1.77 7.95
N ASP A 127 11.12 -1.32 6.75
CA ASP A 127 11.99 -0.59 5.82
C ASP A 127 12.65 0.62 6.53
N PRO A 128 14.00 0.69 6.58
CA PRO A 128 14.68 1.77 7.29
C PRO A 128 14.32 3.17 6.78
N THR A 129 14.09 3.32 5.48
CA THR A 129 13.71 4.60 4.86
C THR A 129 12.35 5.06 5.35
N TRP A 130 11.41 4.12 5.54
CA TRP A 130 10.11 4.39 6.12
C TRP A 130 10.22 4.81 7.59
N LEU A 131 10.99 4.06 8.40
CA LEU A 131 11.18 4.37 9.82
C LEU A 131 11.84 5.75 10.03
N ASP A 132 12.81 6.10 9.19
CA ASP A 132 13.42 7.43 9.19
C ASP A 132 12.40 8.52 8.82
N SER A 133 11.57 8.26 7.82
CA SER A 133 10.52 9.20 7.39
C SER A 133 9.46 9.41 8.48
N LEU A 134 9.00 8.34 9.12
CA LEU A 134 8.06 8.41 10.24
C LEU A 134 8.65 9.18 11.43
N THR A 135 9.92 8.93 11.75
CA THR A 135 10.64 9.63 12.81
C THR A 135 10.72 11.13 12.52
N ARG A 136 11.05 11.49 11.27
CA ARG A 136 11.06 12.90 10.85
C ARG A 136 9.69 13.55 10.98
N ILE A 137 8.62 12.89 10.53
CA ILE A 137 7.24 13.39 10.69
C ILE A 137 6.92 13.61 12.17
N ALA A 138 7.28 12.67 13.05
CA ALA A 138 7.06 12.80 14.48
C ALA A 138 7.82 14.01 15.06
N LEU A 139 9.10 14.17 14.73
CA LEU A 139 9.92 15.28 15.22
C LEU A 139 9.46 16.64 14.72
N ASP A 140 9.08 16.74 13.44
CA ASP A 140 8.55 17.97 12.85
C ASP A 140 7.27 18.42 13.58
N ASN A 141 6.43 17.46 14.02
CA ASN A 141 5.20 17.73 14.79
C ASN A 141 5.43 17.93 16.30
N LEU A 142 6.55 17.46 16.83
CA LEU A 142 6.99 17.67 18.22
C LEU A 142 7.76 19.00 18.40
N GLY A 143 7.82 19.83 17.36
CA GLY A 143 8.55 21.10 17.32
C GLY A 143 8.34 21.94 18.58
N GLY A 144 9.40 22.05 19.39
CA GLY A 144 9.45 22.84 20.62
C GLY A 144 9.21 22.08 21.93
N TRP A 145 8.80 20.80 21.90
CA TRP A 145 8.55 19.99 23.10
C TRP A 145 9.75 19.11 23.49
N LEU A 146 10.66 18.82 22.54
CA LEU A 146 11.87 18.03 22.78
C LEU A 146 13.13 18.90 22.69
N PRO A 147 14.05 18.82 23.68
CA PRO A 147 15.32 19.53 23.68
C PRO A 147 16.48 18.65 23.17
N ALA A 148 16.42 18.01 22.00
CA ALA A 148 17.58 17.28 21.46
C ALA A 148 17.44 16.93 19.96
N PRO A 149 18.57 16.84 19.21
CA PRO A 149 18.57 16.37 17.82
C PRO A 149 18.23 14.88 17.72
N LEU A 150 17.99 14.41 16.49
CA LEU A 150 17.85 13.01 16.11
C LEU A 150 18.97 12.13 16.74
N PRO A 151 18.69 10.87 17.11
CA PRO A 151 19.72 9.94 17.58
C PRO A 151 20.84 9.82 16.54
N THR A 152 22.07 9.76 17.03
CA THR A 152 23.25 9.50 16.20
C THR A 152 23.21 8.08 15.62
N ALA A 153 23.96 7.84 14.55
CA ALA A 153 24.08 6.52 13.94
C ALA A 153 24.55 5.44 14.94
N GLU A 154 25.38 5.82 15.92
CA GLU A 154 25.85 4.95 16.99
C GLU A 154 24.70 4.56 17.94
N GLU A 155 23.85 5.51 18.32
CA GLU A 155 22.68 5.26 19.16
C GLU A 155 21.64 4.40 18.44
N GLN A 156 21.45 4.60 17.13
CA GLN A 156 20.59 3.77 16.28
C GLN A 156 21.11 2.33 16.19
N ALA A 157 22.42 2.13 16.01
CA ALA A 157 23.03 0.80 16.00
C ALA A 157 22.87 0.08 17.35
N ALA A 158 23.07 0.80 18.46
CA ALA A 158 22.86 0.25 19.80
C ALA A 158 21.39 -0.12 20.03
N GLN A 159 20.44 0.66 19.52
CA GLN A 159 19.01 0.37 19.62
C GLN A 159 18.60 -0.84 18.79
N LYS A 160 19.14 -0.98 17.56
CA LYS A 160 18.98 -2.18 16.73
C LYS A 160 19.49 -3.43 17.46
N ASN A 161 20.68 -3.37 18.04
CA ASN A 161 21.25 -4.51 18.79
C ASN A 161 20.36 -4.93 19.97
N ARG A 162 19.82 -3.97 20.73
CA ARG A 162 18.86 -4.26 21.81
C ARG A 162 17.59 -4.93 21.29
N ALA A 163 17.07 -4.51 20.14
CA ALA A 163 15.88 -5.13 19.54
C ALA A 163 16.15 -6.60 19.14
N LEU A 164 17.32 -6.87 18.55
CA LEU A 164 17.75 -8.23 18.21
C LEU A 164 17.92 -9.10 19.46
N GLU A 165 18.52 -8.58 20.53
CA GLU A 165 18.63 -9.27 21.82
C GLU A 165 17.26 -9.60 22.44
N GLN A 166 16.24 -8.80 22.14
CA GLN A 166 14.86 -9.01 22.58
C GLN A 166 14.03 -9.89 21.63
N GLY A 167 14.65 -10.46 20.59
CA GLY A 167 14.02 -11.43 19.69
C GLY A 167 13.43 -10.83 18.42
N ALA A 168 13.77 -9.59 18.06
CA ALA A 168 13.47 -9.08 16.72
C ALA A 168 14.19 -9.95 15.66
N PRO A 169 13.55 -10.25 14.53
CA PRO A 169 14.20 -10.97 13.43
C PRO A 169 15.37 -10.15 12.88
N GLN A 170 16.36 -10.86 12.33
CA GLN A 170 17.62 -10.30 11.86
C GLN A 170 17.53 -9.72 10.45
#